data_AF-A0A962EEY5-F1
#
_entry.id   AF-A0A962EEY5-F1
#
_cell.length_a   1.000
_cell.length_b   1.000
_cell.length_c   1.000
_cell.angle_alpha   90.00
_cell.angle_beta   90.00
_cell.angle_gamma   90.00
#
_symmetry.space_group_name_H-M   'P 1'
#
loop_
_entity.id
_entity.type
_entity.pdbx_description
1 polymer ?
#
loop_
_entity_poly.entity_id
_entity_poly.type
_entity_poly.pdbx_seq_one_letter_code
_entity_poly.pdbx_strand_id
1 'polypeptide(L)'
;FFQTGPNMGGAQWDSPYETQYYTIYDLSDLNQTNPTVDALLKGAVTNLQNLGVDGFRLDATKHVNWGWQYSLANHIYSNKQSFVFGEWVADDSNNPLYKDLLKFSNKSGVAELNFPLFTT
;
A
#
# COMPACT_ATOMS: atom_id res chain seq x y z
N PHE A 1 -16.03 4.18 7.92
CA PHE A 1 -15.65 4.15 6.50
C PHE A 1 -14.23 4.67 6.34
N PHE A 2 -13.90 5.82 6.91
CA PHE A 2 -12.55 6.38 6.95
C PHE A 2 -11.85 6.10 8.28
N GLN A 3 -10.52 6.15 8.31
CA GLN A 3 -9.75 6.37 9.53
C GLN A 3 -9.98 7.81 10.01
N THR A 4 -9.72 8.06 11.30
CA THR A 4 -9.93 9.38 11.92
C THR A 4 -8.65 9.92 12.57
N GLY A 5 -7.49 9.39 12.17
CA GLY A 5 -6.20 9.96 12.57
C GLY A 5 -6.03 11.38 12.02
N PRO A 6 -5.22 12.24 12.69
CA PRO A 6 -4.92 13.58 12.19
C PRO A 6 -4.02 13.51 10.94
N ASN A 7 -3.80 14.66 10.30
CA ASN A 7 -2.83 14.78 9.21
C ASN A 7 -1.42 14.49 9.72
N MET A 8 -0.68 13.65 9.00
CA MET A 8 0.73 13.40 9.30
C MET A 8 1.58 14.67 9.10
N GLY A 9 2.58 14.83 9.96
CA GLY A 9 3.60 15.86 9.84
C GLY A 9 4.95 15.46 10.46
N GLY A 10 6.02 16.10 9.99
CA GLY A 10 7.37 15.92 10.55
C GLY A 10 7.83 14.45 10.55
N ALA A 11 8.29 13.95 11.71
CA ALA A 11 8.79 12.59 11.84
C ALA A 11 7.71 11.49 11.64
N GLN A 12 6.42 11.84 11.58
CA GLN A 12 5.33 10.89 11.39
C GLN A 12 5.34 10.22 10.00
N TRP A 13 5.98 10.85 9.01
CA TRP A 13 6.17 10.28 7.67
C TRP A 13 7.04 9.02 7.64
N ASP A 14 7.76 8.75 8.73
CA ASP A 14 8.63 7.59 8.93
C ASP A 14 8.29 6.81 10.21
N SER A 15 7.05 6.95 10.72
CA SER A 15 6.57 6.16 11.86
C SER A 15 5.65 5.02 11.41
N PRO A 16 5.91 3.76 11.82
CA PRO A 16 5.15 2.61 11.33
C PRO A 16 3.64 2.67 11.57
N TYR A 17 3.21 3.33 12.65
CA TYR A 17 1.80 3.45 13.00
C TYR A 17 1.14 4.60 12.24
N GLU A 18 1.67 5.81 12.38
CA GLU A 18 1.10 7.01 11.77
C GLU A 18 1.03 6.87 10.25
N THR A 19 2.04 6.29 9.59
CA THR A 19 1.98 6.12 8.13
C THR A 19 0.76 5.34 7.67
N GLN A 20 0.26 4.37 8.45
CA GLN A 20 -0.83 3.46 8.07
C GLN A 20 -2.22 3.86 8.60
N TYR A 21 -2.31 4.85 9.49
CA TYR A 21 -3.57 5.16 10.21
C TYR A 21 -3.88 6.65 10.34
N TYR A 22 -2.95 7.54 9.95
CA TYR A 22 -3.15 8.98 9.90
C TYR A 22 -3.37 9.43 8.45
N THR A 23 -3.98 10.59 8.26
CA THR A 23 -4.30 11.08 6.93
C THR A 23 -3.06 11.61 6.21
N ILE A 24 -2.96 11.33 4.91
CA ILE A 24 -1.95 11.90 4.02
C ILE A 24 -2.46 13.28 3.59
N TYR A 25 -1.85 14.34 4.12
CA TYR A 25 -2.37 15.71 3.94
C TYR A 25 -3.86 15.77 4.28
N ASP A 26 -4.67 16.51 3.50
CA ASP A 26 -6.12 16.62 3.70
C ASP A 26 -6.93 15.51 2.99
N LEU A 27 -6.30 14.40 2.62
CA LEU A 27 -7.00 13.27 1.99
C LEU A 27 -7.73 12.43 3.03
N SER A 28 -9.02 12.14 2.77
CA SER A 28 -9.80 11.24 3.62
C SER A 28 -9.28 9.81 3.52
N ASP A 29 -8.73 9.29 4.61
CA ASP A 29 -8.05 8.01 4.62
C ASP A 29 -9.03 6.83 4.76
N LEU A 30 -9.09 5.94 3.78
CA LEU A 30 -10.03 4.82 3.79
C LEU A 30 -9.65 3.80 4.89
N ASN A 31 -10.62 3.35 5.67
CA ASN A 31 -10.37 2.30 6.67
C ASN A 31 -10.59 0.91 6.05
N GLN A 32 -9.52 0.27 5.62
CA GLN A 32 -9.57 -1.05 4.97
C GLN A 32 -9.92 -2.21 5.93
N THR A 33 -9.94 -1.98 7.25
CA THR A 33 -10.48 -2.96 8.21
C THR A 33 -12.02 -2.94 8.26
N ASN A 34 -12.65 -1.91 7.69
CA ASN A 34 -14.09 -1.88 7.52
C ASN A 34 -14.49 -2.85 6.38
N PRO A 35 -15.37 -3.85 6.62
CA PRO A 35 -15.73 -4.85 5.61
C PRO A 35 -16.35 -4.26 4.33
N THR A 36 -17.04 -3.11 4.44
CA THR A 36 -17.61 -2.44 3.26
C THR A 36 -16.52 -1.83 2.37
N VAL A 37 -15.48 -1.24 2.98
CA VAL A 37 -14.34 -0.67 2.27
C VAL A 37 -13.49 -1.77 1.64
N ASP A 38 -13.22 -2.84 2.40
CA ASP A 38 -12.51 -4.03 1.88
C ASP A 38 -13.19 -4.60 0.62
N ALA A 39 -14.50 -4.86 0.72
CA ALA A 39 -15.28 -5.39 -0.40
C ALA A 39 -15.32 -4.43 -1.60
N LEU A 40 -15.45 -3.13 -1.34
CA LEU A 40 -15.45 -2.09 -2.39
C LEU A 40 -14.12 -2.11 -3.17
N LEU A 41 -12.98 -2.07 -2.47
CA LEU A 41 -11.67 -1.98 -3.10
C LEU A 41 -11.31 -3.28 -3.84
N LYS A 42 -11.54 -4.44 -3.23
CA LYS A 42 -11.31 -5.75 -3.89
C LYS A 42 -12.22 -5.94 -5.11
N GLY A 43 -13.48 -5.51 -5.02
CA GLY A 43 -14.41 -5.54 -6.14
C GLY A 43 -13.97 -4.64 -7.29
N ALA A 44 -13.48 -3.44 -7.00
CA ALA A 44 -12.95 -2.52 -8.01
C ALA A 44 -11.75 -3.13 -8.76
N VAL A 45 -10.82 -3.78 -8.04
CA VAL A 45 -9.68 -4.48 -8.63
C VAL A 45 -10.12 -5.65 -9.52
N THR A 46 -11.07 -6.47 -9.07
CA THR A 46 -11.65 -7.55 -9.90
C THR A 46 -12.29 -7.00 -11.17
N ASN A 47 -13.01 -5.88 -11.08
CA ASN A 47 -13.60 -5.24 -12.26
C ASN A 47 -12.53 -4.82 -13.28
N LEU A 48 -11.42 -4.25 -12.82
CA LEU A 48 -10.30 -3.89 -13.70
C LEU A 48 -9.66 -5.13 -14.35
N GLN A 49 -9.49 -6.24 -13.62
CA GLN A 49 -9.01 -7.50 -14.20
C GLN A 49 -9.96 -8.06 -15.27
N ASN A 50 -11.28 -7.92 -15.06
CA ASN A 50 -12.31 -8.33 -16.02
C ASN A 50 -12.30 -7.46 -17.29
N LEU A 51 -11.88 -6.21 -17.18
CA LEU A 51 -11.65 -5.31 -18.32
C LEU A 51 -10.33 -5.56 -19.06
N GLY A 52 -9.51 -6.51 -18.58
CA GLY A 52 -8.29 -6.93 -19.27
C GLY A 52 -7.00 -6.29 -18.77
N VAL A 53 -6.99 -5.60 -17.61
CA VAL A 53 -5.75 -5.08 -17.02
C VAL A 53 -4.80 -6.23 -16.66
N ASP A 54 -3.52 -6.07 -17.00
CA ASP A 54 -2.46 -7.07 -16.79
C ASP A 54 -1.68 -6.90 -15.48
N GLY A 55 -1.82 -5.75 -14.81
CA GLY A 55 -1.11 -5.48 -13.58
C GLY A 55 -1.55 -4.21 -12.86
N PHE A 56 -1.10 -4.08 -11.61
CA PHE A 56 -1.46 -2.99 -10.72
C PHE A 56 -0.20 -2.34 -10.15
N ARG A 57 -0.11 -1.02 -10.30
CA ARG A 57 0.76 -0.16 -9.50
C ARG A 57 -0.06 0.35 -8.32
N LEU A 58 0.20 -0.15 -7.13
CA LEU A 58 -0.46 0.27 -5.90
C LEU A 58 0.17 1.58 -5.43
N ASP A 59 -0.67 2.61 -5.32
CA ASP A 59 -0.28 3.91 -4.79
C ASP A 59 -0.02 3.83 -3.28
N ALA A 60 0.98 4.59 -2.82
CA ALA A 60 1.20 4.84 -1.39
C ALA A 60 1.20 3.58 -0.50
N THR A 61 1.91 2.50 -0.87
CA THR A 61 1.88 1.22 -0.13
C THR A 61 2.42 1.33 1.28
N LYS A 62 3.31 2.30 1.55
CA LYS A 62 3.74 2.69 2.91
C LYS A 62 2.58 3.09 3.83
N HIS A 63 1.49 3.58 3.23
CA HIS A 63 0.40 4.25 3.94
C HIS A 63 -0.86 3.41 4.15
N VAL A 64 -0.81 2.12 3.81
CA VAL A 64 -1.95 1.22 3.96
C VAL A 64 -1.55 0.02 4.80
N ASN A 65 -2.49 -0.50 5.60
CA ASN A 65 -2.22 -1.67 6.42
C ASN A 65 -1.63 -2.85 5.62
N TRP A 66 -0.48 -3.35 6.05
CA TRP A 66 0.22 -4.44 5.36
C TRP A 66 -0.55 -5.73 5.25
N GLY A 67 -1.22 -6.14 6.34
CA GLY A 67 -2.01 -7.36 6.37
C GLY A 67 -3.16 -7.28 5.38
N TRP A 68 -3.76 -6.09 5.25
CA TRP A 68 -4.77 -5.85 4.23
C TRP A 68 -4.20 -5.92 2.82
N GLN A 69 -3.04 -5.30 2.55
CA GLN A 69 -2.38 -5.35 1.24
C GLN A 69 -1.96 -6.76 0.85
N TYR A 70 -1.49 -7.58 1.80
CA TYR A 70 -1.26 -9.01 1.58
C TYR A 70 -2.56 -9.72 1.15
N SER A 71 -3.67 -9.42 1.82
CA SER A 71 -4.98 -9.99 1.45
C SER A 71 -5.46 -9.51 0.07
N LEU A 72 -5.14 -8.26 -0.31
CA LEU A 72 -5.45 -7.71 -1.62
C LEU A 72 -4.61 -8.40 -2.72
N ALA A 73 -3.31 -8.55 -2.51
CA ALA A 73 -2.44 -9.27 -3.42
C ALA A 73 -2.91 -10.71 -3.62
N ASN A 74 -3.25 -11.41 -2.53
CA ASN A 74 -3.83 -12.76 -2.61
C ASN A 74 -5.15 -12.80 -3.40
N HIS A 75 -6.02 -11.80 -3.22
CA HIS A 75 -7.27 -11.66 -3.99
C HIS A 75 -7.00 -11.48 -5.49
N ILE A 76 -6.06 -10.59 -5.85
CA ILE A 76 -5.63 -10.34 -7.23
C ILE A 76 -5.15 -11.65 -7.88
N TYR A 77 -4.18 -12.32 -7.25
CA TYR A 77 -3.58 -13.53 -7.78
C TYR A 77 -4.54 -14.71 -7.85
N SER A 78 -5.53 -14.77 -6.96
CA SER A 78 -6.56 -15.83 -6.98
C SER A 78 -7.58 -15.64 -8.09
N ASN A 79 -7.84 -14.40 -8.52
CA ASN A 79 -8.81 -14.10 -9.57
C ASN A 79 -8.21 -14.23 -10.98
N LYS A 80 -7.03 -13.63 -11.20
CA LYS A 80 -6.32 -13.68 -12.48
C LYS A 80 -4.84 -13.38 -12.28
N GLN A 81 -3.96 -14.06 -13.01
CA GLN A 81 -2.54 -13.74 -12.99
C GLN A 81 -2.33 -12.29 -13.45
N SER A 82 -1.78 -11.46 -12.58
CA SER A 82 -1.49 -10.04 -12.83
C SER A 82 -0.20 -9.66 -12.12
N PHE A 83 0.60 -8.76 -12.68
CA PHE A 83 1.79 -8.26 -11.98
C PHE A 83 1.39 -7.17 -10.97
N VAL A 84 1.86 -7.25 -9.73
CA VAL A 84 1.53 -6.27 -8.68
C VAL A 84 2.80 -5.67 -8.10
N PHE A 85 2.90 -4.34 -8.14
CA PHE A 85 3.98 -3.59 -7.52
C PHE A 85 3.47 -2.31 -6.86
N GLY A 86 4.17 -1.83 -5.84
CA GLY A 86 3.79 -0.70 -5.02
C GLY A 86 4.70 0.51 -5.19
N GLU A 87 4.21 1.63 -4.68
CA GLU A 87 5.01 2.80 -4.36
C GLU A 87 5.20 2.93 -2.84
N TRP A 88 6.35 2.46 -2.39
CA TRP A 88 6.88 2.78 -1.07
C TRP A 88 8.02 3.79 -1.19
N VAL A 89 7.73 5.06 -0.97
CA VAL A 89 8.77 6.10 -0.94
C VAL A 89 9.64 5.94 0.32
N ALA A 90 10.87 5.49 0.09
CA ALA A 90 11.98 5.52 1.02
C ALA A 90 13.21 6.03 0.26
N ASP A 91 13.76 7.17 0.69
CA ASP A 91 14.81 7.87 -0.05
C ASP A 91 16.06 6.99 -0.24
N ASP A 92 16.50 6.30 0.82
CA ASP A 92 17.67 5.41 0.78
C ASP A 92 17.58 4.31 1.87
N SER A 93 18.68 3.56 2.05
CA SER A 93 18.79 2.53 3.08
C SER A 93 18.88 3.06 4.52
N ASN A 94 19.04 4.37 4.72
CA ASN A 94 19.06 5.02 6.02
C ASN A 94 17.66 5.44 6.49
N ASN A 95 16.65 5.40 5.61
CA ASN A 95 15.27 5.68 6.01
C ASN A 95 14.84 4.75 7.18
N PRO A 96 14.18 5.28 8.23
CA PRO A 96 13.79 4.48 9.41
C PRO A 96 12.93 3.25 9.08
N LEU A 97 12.13 3.33 8.01
CA LEU A 97 11.24 2.28 7.54
C LEU A 97 11.86 1.41 6.44
N TYR A 98 13.16 1.53 6.15
CA TYR A 98 13.80 0.74 5.11
C TYR A 98 13.69 -0.78 5.35
N LYS A 99 13.85 -1.23 6.61
CA LYS A 99 13.68 -2.64 6.97
C LYS A 99 12.23 -3.10 6.77
N ASP A 100 11.29 -2.21 7.01
CA ASP A 100 9.88 -2.45 6.79
C ASP A 100 9.59 -2.56 5.28
N LEU A 101 10.08 -1.64 4.45
CA LEU A 101 10.04 -1.77 2.98
C LEU A 101 10.56 -3.13 2.50
N LEU A 102 11.74 -3.55 2.98
CA LEU A 102 12.32 -4.85 2.60
C LEU A 102 11.44 -6.02 3.03
N LYS A 103 10.89 -5.98 4.25
CA LYS A 103 10.01 -7.02 4.74
C LYS A 103 8.71 -7.07 3.94
N PHE A 104 8.12 -5.91 3.64
CA PHE A 104 6.92 -5.80 2.81
C PHE A 104 7.18 -6.42 1.43
N SER A 105 8.16 -5.90 0.69
CA SER A 105 8.47 -6.36 -0.66
C SER A 105 8.77 -7.87 -0.74
N ASN A 106 9.38 -8.45 0.30
CA ASN A 106 9.73 -9.87 0.33
C ASN A 106 8.59 -10.79 0.80
N LYS A 107 7.52 -10.26 1.42
CA LYS A 107 6.51 -11.08 2.13
C LYS A 107 5.07 -10.75 1.82
N SER A 108 4.75 -9.57 1.26
CA SER A 108 3.37 -9.15 0.98
C SER A 108 2.80 -9.78 -0.29
N GLY A 109 3.66 -10.26 -1.20
CA GLY A 109 3.26 -10.61 -2.56
C GLY A 109 3.16 -9.38 -3.48
N VAL A 110 3.56 -8.20 -3.02
CA VAL A 110 3.62 -6.95 -3.78
C VAL A 110 5.09 -6.58 -3.95
N ALA A 111 5.57 -6.48 -5.20
CA ALA A 111 6.90 -5.93 -5.48
C ALA A 111 6.92 -4.42 -5.19
N GLU A 112 8.07 -3.77 -5.16
CA GLU A 112 8.16 -2.33 -4.86
C GLU A 112 9.01 -1.58 -5.88
N LEU A 113 8.63 -0.33 -6.16
CA LEU A 113 9.48 0.61 -6.88
C LEU A 113 10.82 0.75 -6.15
N ASN A 114 11.93 0.66 -6.90
CA ASN A 114 13.27 0.66 -6.32
C ASN A 114 13.80 2.09 -6.12
N PHE A 115 13.23 2.82 -5.17
CA PHE A 115 13.66 4.19 -4.82
C PHE A 115 15.13 4.27 -4.37
N PRO A 116 15.69 3.35 -3.57
CA PRO A 116 17.10 3.41 -3.17
C PRO A 116 18.09 3.35 -4.34
N LEU A 117 17.68 2.82 -5.50
CA LEU A 117 18.50 2.83 -6.72
C LEU A 117 18.37 4.15 -7.49
N PHE A 118 17.28 4.89 -7.31
CA PHE A 118 16.99 6.13 -8.02
C PHE A 118 17.73 7.35 -7.43
N THR A 119 18.02 7.34 -6.14
CA THR A 119 18.55 8.49 -5.38
C THR A 119 20.08 8.65 -5.40
N THR A 120 20.75 8.09 -6.41
CA THR A 120 22.21 8.20 -6.60
C THR A 120 22.70 9.63 -6.77
#